data_AF-A0A7J5MZE2-F1
#
_entry.id   AF-A0A7J5MZE2-F1
#
_cell.length_a   1.000
_cell.length_b   1.000
_cell.length_c   1.000
_cell.angle_alpha   90.00
_cell.angle_beta   90.00
_cell.angle_gamma   90.00
#
_symmetry.space_group_name_H-M   'P 1'
#
loop_
_entity.id
_entity.type
_entity.pdbx_description
1 polymer ?
#
loop_
_entity_poly.entity_id
_entity_poly.type
_entity_poly.pdbx_seq_one_letter_code
_entity_poly.pdbx_strand_id
1 'polypeptide(L)'
;MTGVKSGKIAQISINWKSASTDSWGSGQFGTIPEGWRPAVVTHGTWSGRDGGSQRDFILETNGNFRYANCGAVQNSGAFFGTMTYILA
;
A
#
# COMPACT_ATOMS: atom_id res chain seq x y z
N MET A 1 8.97 4.46 3.84
CA MET A 1 7.63 4.62 4.43
C MET A 1 7.79 5.26 5.80
N THR A 2 6.85 6.11 6.19
CA THR A 2 6.77 6.71 7.53
C THR A 2 5.36 6.51 8.06
N GLY A 3 5.14 6.66 9.37
CA GLY A 3 3.82 6.49 9.93
C GLY A 3 3.66 7.16 11.29
N VAL A 4 2.41 7.37 11.67
CA VAL A 4 1.99 7.84 12.99
C VAL A 4 0.92 6.90 13.54
N LYS A 5 0.86 6.74 14.86
CA LYS A 5 -0.20 5.99 15.51
C LYS A 5 -0.70 6.68 16.76
N SER A 6 -1.98 6.52 17.05
CA SER A 6 -2.64 7.02 18.26
C SER A 6 -3.63 5.96 18.74
N GLY A 7 -3.45 5.47 19.96
CA GLY A 7 -4.19 4.32 20.48
C GLY A 7 -4.04 3.10 19.56
N LYS A 8 -5.18 2.59 19.07
CA LYS A 8 -5.26 1.43 18.18
C LYS A 8 -5.31 1.79 16.69
N ILE A 9 -5.18 3.07 16.32
CA ILE A 9 -5.21 3.52 14.93
C ILE A 9 -3.78 3.87 14.49
N ALA A 10 -3.37 3.35 13.33
CA ALA A 10 -2.14 3.72 12.65
C ALA A 10 -2.45 4.28 11.26
N GLN A 11 -1.70 5.31 10.85
CA GLN A 11 -1.66 5.80 9.48
C GLN A 11 -0.23 5.70 8.97
N ILE A 12 -0.07 5.07 7.80
CA ILE A 12 1.21 4.98 7.10
C ILE A 12 1.18 5.84 5.84
N SER A 13 2.31 6.50 5.57
CA SER A 13 2.57 7.24 4.34
C SER A 13 3.50 6.43 3.44
N ILE A 14 3.04 6.25 2.22
CA ILE A 14 3.68 5.49 1.15
C ILE A 14 4.26 6.51 0.19
N ASN A 15 5.56 6.43 -0.03
CA ASN A 15 6.26 7.15 -1.08
C ASN A 15 7.06 6.11 -1.84
N TRP A 16 6.55 5.73 -3.02
CA TRP A 16 7.07 4.64 -3.80
C TRP A 16 7.70 5.15 -5.09
N LYS A 17 8.94 4.72 -5.35
CA LYS A 17 9.81 5.29 -6.38
C LYS A 17 9.41 4.92 -7.82
N SER A 18 8.92 3.70 -8.02
CA SER A 18 8.56 3.19 -9.35
C SER A 18 7.65 1.96 -9.22
N ALA A 19 6.66 1.87 -10.09
CA ALA A 19 5.69 0.78 -10.11
C ALA A 19 5.96 -0.23 -11.23
N SER A 20 5.44 -1.45 -11.08
CA SER A 20 5.31 -2.39 -12.21
C SER A 20 4.32 -1.81 -13.23
N THR A 21 4.69 -1.90 -14.52
CA THR A 21 3.84 -1.53 -15.67
C THR A 21 2.92 -2.65 -16.11
N ASP A 22 3.12 -3.85 -15.58
CA ASP A 22 2.39 -5.03 -16.04
C ASP A 22 0.93 -4.94 -15.64
N SER A 23 0.05 -5.34 -16.55
CA SER A 23 -1.35 -5.56 -16.24
C SER A 23 -1.42 -6.67 -15.19
N TRP A 24 -2.14 -6.40 -14.10
CA TRP A 24 -2.21 -7.29 -12.92
C TRP A 24 -0.84 -7.60 -12.28
N GLY A 25 0.17 -6.78 -12.55
CA GLY A 25 1.47 -6.85 -11.90
C GLY A 25 1.39 -6.53 -10.40
N SER A 26 2.51 -6.68 -9.69
CA SER A 26 2.58 -6.37 -8.26
C SER A 26 3.94 -5.80 -7.88
N GLY A 27 4.02 -5.25 -6.68
CA GLY A 27 5.29 -4.86 -6.08
C GLY A 27 5.24 -4.88 -4.57
N GLN A 28 6.42 -4.97 -3.96
CA GLN A 28 6.59 -5.14 -2.53
C GLN A 28 7.08 -3.85 -1.90
N PHE A 29 6.33 -3.28 -0.94
CA PHE A 29 6.80 -2.12 -0.17
C PHE A 29 7.79 -2.53 0.92
N GLY A 30 7.57 -3.70 1.53
CA GLY A 30 8.44 -4.29 2.55
C GLY A 30 7.65 -4.91 3.68
N THR A 31 8.30 -5.09 4.83
CA THR A 31 7.69 -5.69 6.03
C THR A 31 7.54 -4.66 7.14
N ILE A 32 6.33 -4.55 7.67
CA ILE A 32 5.97 -3.71 8.81
C ILE A 32 6.39 -4.41 10.13
N PRO A 33 7.07 -3.70 11.05
CA PRO A 33 7.51 -4.25 12.32
C PRO A 33 6.35 -4.62 13.25
N GLU A 34 6.57 -5.57 14.16
CA GLU A 34 5.52 -6.20 14.99
C GLU A 34 4.60 -5.22 15.73
N GLY A 35 5.13 -4.13 16.29
CA GLY A 35 4.31 -3.11 16.97
C GLY A 35 3.50 -2.18 16.05
N TRP A 36 3.51 -2.42 14.74
CA TRP A 36 2.82 -1.65 13.71
C TRP A 36 1.96 -2.52 12.80
N ARG A 37 1.89 -3.83 13.00
CA ARG A 37 1.12 -4.75 12.15
C ARG A 37 -0.39 -4.55 12.34
N PRO A 38 -1.20 -4.80 11.31
CA PRO A 38 -2.63 -4.61 11.42
C PRO A 38 -3.29 -5.76 12.19
N ALA A 39 -4.43 -5.49 12.82
CA ALA A 39 -5.26 -6.51 13.48
C ALA A 39 -5.88 -7.50 12.48
N VAL A 40 -6.10 -7.05 11.24
CA VAL A 40 -6.70 -7.82 10.14
C VAL A 40 -6.00 -7.48 8.83
N VAL A 41 -6.12 -8.35 7.82
CA VAL A 41 -5.67 -7.99 6.47
C VAL A 41 -6.40 -6.73 6.04
N THR A 42 -5.64 -5.68 5.71
CA THR A 42 -6.19 -4.36 5.39
C THR A 42 -5.89 -4.04 3.93
N HIS A 43 -6.92 -3.58 3.23
CA HIS A 43 -6.85 -3.14 1.85
C HIS A 43 -6.98 -1.61 1.77
N GLY A 44 -6.15 -1.00 0.93
CA GLY A 44 -6.19 0.42 0.62
C GLY A 44 -6.24 0.61 -0.89
N THR A 45 -7.36 1.11 -1.41
CA THR A 45 -7.48 1.40 -2.83
C THR A 45 -6.72 2.69 -3.17
N TRP A 46 -5.89 2.63 -4.19
CA TRP A 46 -5.21 3.79 -4.75
C TRP A 46 -5.57 3.91 -6.23
N SER A 47 -6.11 5.07 -6.62
CA SER A 47 -6.28 5.46 -8.01
C SER A 47 -5.33 6.61 -8.31
N GLY A 48 -4.55 6.47 -9.37
CA GLY A 48 -3.62 7.50 -9.80
C GLY A 48 -4.35 8.73 -10.31
N ARG A 49 -3.70 9.89 -10.15
CA ARG A 49 -4.15 11.16 -10.76
C ARG A 49 -4.17 11.08 -12.29
N ASP A 50 -3.42 10.15 -12.86
CA ASP A 50 -3.31 9.89 -14.29
C ASP A 50 -4.56 9.23 -14.91
N GLY A 51 -5.58 8.91 -14.09
CA GLY A 51 -6.87 8.40 -14.57
C GLY A 51 -6.84 6.99 -15.15
N GLY A 52 -5.69 6.31 -15.08
CA GLY A 52 -5.49 4.97 -15.62
C GLY A 52 -4.89 4.00 -14.63
N SER A 53 -4.01 4.46 -13.74
CA SER A 53 -3.38 3.57 -12.77
C SER A 53 -4.33 3.26 -11.62
N GLN A 54 -4.51 1.99 -11.30
CA GLN A 54 -5.33 1.53 -10.17
C GLN A 54 -4.59 0.43 -9.43
N ARG A 55 -4.56 0.53 -8.10
CA ARG A 55 -3.77 -0.37 -7.24
C ARG A 55 -4.52 -0.70 -5.96
N ASP A 56 -4.38 -1.93 -5.52
CA ASP A 56 -4.80 -2.39 -4.21
C ASP A 56 -3.57 -2.54 -3.31
N PHE A 57 -3.48 -1.71 -2.27
CA PHE A 57 -2.46 -1.82 -1.24
C PHE A 57 -2.90 -2.84 -0.21
N ILE A 58 -2.10 -3.87 0.01
CA ILE A 58 -2.48 -5.04 0.80
C ILE A 58 -1.47 -5.18 1.93
N LEU A 59 -1.93 -4.91 3.14
CA LEU A 59 -1.16 -5.10 4.36
C LEU A 59 -1.66 -6.34 5.10
N GLU A 60 -0.82 -7.38 5.10
CA GLU A 60 -1.10 -8.65 5.74
C GLU A 60 -0.77 -8.58 7.24
N THR A 61 -1.40 -9.45 8.04
CA THR A 61 -1.25 -9.48 9.51
C THR A 61 0.17 -9.86 9.97
N ASN A 62 0.95 -10.53 9.11
CA ASN A 62 2.37 -10.80 9.32
C ASN A 62 3.27 -9.56 9.04
N GLY A 63 2.68 -8.42 8.65
CA GLY A 63 3.35 -7.19 8.29
C GLY A 63 3.82 -7.10 6.84
N ASN A 64 3.63 -8.13 6.03
CA ASN A 64 3.94 -8.07 4.60
C ASN A 64 3.08 -7.00 3.92
N PHE A 65 3.71 -6.00 3.31
CA PHE A 65 3.02 -4.88 2.71
C PHE A 65 3.38 -4.71 1.25
N ARG A 66 2.39 -4.90 0.38
CA ARG A 66 2.53 -4.93 -1.08
C ARG A 66 1.44 -4.12 -1.77
N TYR A 67 1.58 -3.94 -3.07
CA TYR A 67 0.49 -3.55 -3.93
C TYR A 67 0.26 -4.56 -5.05
N ALA A 68 -0.97 -4.64 -5.52
CA ALA A 68 -1.35 -5.29 -6.78
C ALA A 68 -1.93 -4.23 -7.72
N ASN A 69 -1.52 -4.25 -8.98
CA ASN A 69 -2.14 -3.45 -10.03
C ASN A 69 -3.52 -4.05 -10.35
N CYS A 70 -4.51 -3.19 -10.60
CA CYS A 70 -5.85 -3.57 -10.96
C CYS A 70 -6.15 -3.09 -12.39
N GLY A 71 -6.38 -4.04 -13.30
CA GLY A 71 -6.72 -3.73 -14.69
C GLY A 71 -5.54 -3.61 -15.65
N ALA A 72 -5.76 -2.87 -16.73
CA ALA A 72 -4.88 -2.76 -17.89
C ALA A 72 -3.68 -1.82 -17.62
N VAL A 73 -3.20 -1.11 -18.65
CA VAL A 73 -1.97 -0.30 -18.65
C VAL A 73 -1.77 0.50 -17.36
N GLN A 74 -0.60 0.34 -16.75
CA GLN A 74 -0.21 1.03 -15.51
C GLN A 74 0.98 1.94 -15.75
N ASN A 75 1.01 3.08 -15.05
CA ASN A 75 2.15 3.99 -15.08
C ASN A 75 3.32 3.42 -14.26
N SER A 76 4.56 3.52 -14.77
CA SER A 76 5.80 3.09 -14.11
C SER A 76 6.34 4.05 -13.05
N GLY A 77 5.79 5.26 -13.00
CA GLY A 77 6.28 6.39 -12.23
C GLY A 77 6.08 6.25 -10.73
N ALA A 78 6.64 7.23 -10.01
CA ALA A 78 6.49 7.33 -8.58
C ALA A 78 5.02 7.58 -8.20
N PHE A 79 4.62 7.04 -7.05
CA PHE A 79 3.31 7.31 -6.48
C PHE A 79 3.38 7.44 -4.97
N PHE A 80 2.40 8.17 -4.45
CA PHE A 80 2.27 8.49 -3.04
C PHE A 80 0.83 8.29 -2.58
N GLY A 81 0.68 7.86 -1.35
CA GLY A 81 -0.61 7.57 -0.75
C GLY A 81 -0.51 7.41 0.75
N THR A 82 -1.66 7.37 1.42
CA THR A 82 -1.74 7.04 2.84
C THR A 82 -2.71 5.89 3.02
N MET A 83 -2.47 5.07 4.04
CA MET A 83 -3.38 4.00 4.44
C MET A 83 -3.55 4.04 5.95
N THR A 84 -4.79 4.00 6.41
CA THR A 84 -5.15 3.97 7.83
C THR A 84 -5.69 2.60 8.17
N TYR A 85 -5.25 2.03 9.29
CA TYR A 85 -5.63 0.70 9.73
C TYR A 85 -5.62 0.58 11.24
N ILE A 86 -6.24 -0.49 11.74
CA ILE A 86 -6.29 -0.82 13.15
C ILE A 86 -5.11 -1.71 13.50
N LEU A 87 -4.37 -1.36 14.56
CA LEU A 87 -3.25 -2.13 15.10
C LEU A 87 -3.72 -3.40 15.81
N ALA A 88 -2.94 -4.47 15.68
CA ALA A 88 -3.07 -5.68 16.51
C ALA A 88 -2.97 -5.35 18.01
#